data_AF-A0A7M5UTK8-F1
#
_entry.id   AF-A0A7M5UTK8-F1
#
_cell.length_a   1.000
_cell.length_b   1.000
_cell.length_c   1.000
_cell.angle_alpha   90.00
_cell.angle_beta   90.00
_cell.angle_gamma   90.00
#
_symmetry.space_group_name_H-M   'P 1'
#
loop_
_entity.id
_entity.type
_entity.pdbx_description
1 polymer ?
#
loop_
_entity_poly.entity_id
_entity_poly.type
_entity_poly.pdbx_seq_one_letter_code
_entity_poly.pdbx_strand_id
1 'polypeptide(L)'
;MYGAIILLIFCTWNEQFSYVFGETSDIGYGMLTRRQGVELDHKEIVDLGNGKRVEVITKALKPLLFEIPDFLSEEECDHIIKRALDPQEGGIKLFDSQAKGGLTSNETLKAVGVNGQSLGWLGRYEGWDKDGDGNITIEEIISIAHLTKTLVMEEPDIRDIFKAVGQPSILDDDIITKEEFQLLSTLAVEKYLDNLWQNHPRFKPRTSQQAWLFMEQWLDPTVHNIRERLVRLSGLPREIIYGGEMLQVVHYTTNGHYHAHHDSETHLSDHVPCCHQYSGDTLGSTGECKLCRFLTFMMYLNDVEDGGQTAFPMAHEEVFDTDQIRQHGNASTDKYNLSYGCKIANLVVKPKKGKAVLWYNHLVNQTDGWMGELDPFSLHGGCDVKSGEKWISNMWITAPFGKDIQTPSIFLNRKDFKMAEEKFKEQNKKEERQKEEL
;
A
#
# COMPACT_ATOMS: atom_id res chain seq x y z
N MET A 1 -19.07 21.64 -21.18
CA MET A 1 -18.22 22.85 -21.00
C MET A 1 -17.96 22.97 -19.51
N TYR A 2 -16.70 23.21 -19.11
CA TYR A 2 -16.10 22.93 -17.78
C TYR A 2 -15.78 21.43 -17.61
N GLY A 3 -14.55 20.92 -17.73
CA GLY A 3 -13.22 21.54 -17.69
C GLY A 3 -12.53 21.15 -16.38
N ALA A 4 -12.20 19.86 -16.22
CA ALA A 4 -11.46 19.36 -15.06
C ALA A 4 -9.99 19.80 -15.16
N ILE A 5 -9.55 20.60 -14.20
CA ILE A 5 -8.18 21.10 -14.06
C ILE A 5 -7.36 19.97 -13.44
N ILE A 6 -6.61 19.25 -14.28
CA ILE A 6 -5.51 18.39 -13.86
C ILE A 6 -4.32 19.32 -13.61
N LEU A 7 -3.93 19.46 -12.34
CA LEU A 7 -2.71 20.16 -11.94
C LEU A 7 -1.50 19.27 -12.29
N LEU A 8 -1.05 19.40 -13.54
CA LEU A 8 0.28 18.99 -13.98
C LEU A 8 1.31 19.89 -13.30
N ILE A 9 2.07 19.34 -12.36
CA ILE A 9 3.32 19.97 -11.93
C ILE A 9 4.32 19.74 -13.07
N PHE A 10 4.38 20.73 -13.96
CA PHE A 10 5.46 20.88 -14.94
C PHE A 10 6.77 21.11 -14.19
N CYS A 11 7.59 20.07 -14.07
CA CYS A 11 9.00 20.25 -13.78
C CYS A 11 9.70 20.60 -15.10
N THR A 12 9.85 21.89 -15.38
CA THR A 12 10.66 22.38 -16.49
C THR A 12 12.14 22.13 -16.17
N TRP A 13 12.68 21.01 -16.63
CA TRP A 13 14.12 20.78 -16.70
C TRP A 13 14.46 20.41 -18.15
N ASN A 14 14.95 21.41 -18.87
CA ASN A 14 15.41 21.30 -20.24
C ASN A 14 16.92 21.07 -20.24
N GLU A 15 17.34 20.20 -21.17
CA GLU A 15 18.69 20.00 -21.71
C GLU A 15 19.66 19.01 -21.01
N GLN A 16 20.18 18.12 -21.87
CA GLN A 16 21.28 17.15 -21.70
C GLN A 16 20.97 15.76 -21.12
N PHE A 17 20.06 15.00 -21.75
CA PHE A 17 20.23 13.55 -21.84
C PHE A 17 20.07 13.09 -23.30
N SER A 18 21.18 13.04 -24.02
CA SER A 18 21.25 12.38 -25.32
C SER A 18 21.11 10.87 -25.10
N TYR A 19 19.95 10.31 -25.45
CA TYR A 19 19.75 8.86 -25.53
C TYR A 19 20.65 8.29 -26.62
N VAL A 20 21.71 7.59 -26.22
CA VAL A 20 22.48 6.73 -27.11
C VAL A 20 21.73 5.41 -27.21
N PHE A 21 21.12 5.16 -28.36
CA PHE A 21 20.60 3.85 -28.74
C PHE A 21 21.78 2.87 -28.83
N GLY A 22 22.01 2.12 -27.76
CA GLY A 22 22.95 1.00 -27.73
C GLY A 22 22.25 -0.29 -28.14
N GLU A 23 22.90 -1.04 -29.02
CA GLU A 23 22.53 -2.33 -29.58
C GLU A 23 21.87 -3.28 -28.57
N THR A 24 20.81 -3.95 -29.02
CA THR A 24 20.09 -5.00 -28.31
C THR A 24 20.96 -6.24 -28.17
N SER A 25 21.73 -6.32 -27.08
CA SER A 25 22.31 -7.59 -26.63
C SER A 25 21.21 -8.44 -26.00
N ASP A 26 21.10 -9.70 -26.41
CA ASP A 26 20.20 -10.73 -25.85
C ASP A 26 20.19 -10.69 -24.31
N ILE A 27 19.14 -10.13 -23.72
CA ILE A 27 18.89 -10.18 -22.28
C ILE A 27 18.16 -11.50 -22.05
N GLY A 28 18.93 -12.57 -21.83
CA GLY A 28 18.39 -13.85 -21.37
C GLY A 28 17.94 -13.71 -19.92
N TYR A 29 16.72 -13.21 -19.69
CA TYR A 29 16.16 -13.19 -18.35
C TYR A 29 16.06 -14.63 -17.81
N GLY A 30 16.66 -14.89 -16.64
CA GLY A 30 16.32 -16.08 -15.86
C GLY A 30 14.84 -16.03 -15.45
N MET A 31 14.19 -17.19 -15.34
CA MET A 31 12.82 -17.29 -14.80
C MET A 31 12.72 -16.67 -13.41
N LEU A 32 11.53 -16.20 -13.03
CA LEU A 32 11.31 -15.67 -11.69
C LEU A 32 11.48 -16.80 -10.67
N THR A 33 12.34 -16.57 -9.69
CA THR A 33 12.44 -17.42 -8.52
C THR A 33 11.40 -16.98 -7.48
N ARG A 34 10.87 -17.96 -6.76
CA ARG A 34 10.01 -17.75 -5.59
C ARG A 34 10.55 -18.61 -4.47
N ARG A 35 10.86 -17.99 -3.31
CA ARG A 35 11.28 -18.74 -2.12
C ARG A 35 10.21 -19.79 -1.80
N GLN A 36 10.63 -20.91 -1.25
CA GLN A 36 9.69 -21.95 -0.81
C GLN A 36 9.39 -21.72 0.68
N GLY A 37 8.12 -21.56 1.01
CA GLY A 37 7.69 -21.68 2.40
C GLY A 37 7.64 -23.16 2.78
N VAL A 38 8.18 -23.49 3.96
CA VAL A 38 8.19 -24.89 4.45
C VAL A 38 6.95 -25.14 5.31
N GLU A 39 6.92 -24.54 6.49
CA GLU A 39 5.79 -24.57 7.42
C GLU A 39 5.81 -23.30 8.26
N LEU A 40 4.71 -23.04 8.97
CA LEU A 40 4.61 -21.88 9.86
C LEU A 40 5.73 -21.89 10.89
N ASP A 41 6.38 -20.74 11.08
CA ASP A 41 7.52 -20.50 11.97
C ASP A 41 8.79 -21.30 11.65
N HIS A 42 8.86 -21.94 10.48
CA HIS A 42 10.12 -22.48 9.97
C HIS A 42 11.17 -21.38 9.83
N LYS A 43 12.38 -21.66 10.33
CA LYS A 43 13.53 -20.76 10.36
C LYS A 43 14.64 -21.28 9.48
N GLU A 44 15.13 -20.44 8.58
CA GLU A 44 16.32 -20.70 7.78
C GLU A 44 17.34 -19.58 7.97
N ILE A 45 18.63 -19.92 7.91
CA ILE A 45 19.71 -18.93 7.93
C ILE A 45 20.13 -18.64 6.49
N VAL A 46 20.05 -17.38 6.09
CA VAL A 46 20.43 -16.92 4.75
C VAL A 46 21.65 -16.01 4.83
N ASP A 47 22.64 -16.29 3.99
CA ASP A 47 23.83 -15.45 3.81
C ASP A 47 23.53 -14.32 2.81
N LEU A 48 23.53 -13.08 3.31
CA LEU A 48 23.29 -11.88 2.52
C LEU A 48 24.59 -11.25 1.97
N GLY A 49 25.72 -11.96 2.07
CA GLY A 49 27.03 -11.49 1.67
C GLY A 49 27.68 -10.57 2.69
N ASN A 50 28.98 -10.28 2.47
CA ASN A 50 29.80 -9.40 3.34
C ASN A 50 29.78 -9.82 4.83
N GLY A 51 29.66 -11.12 5.10
CA GLY A 51 29.61 -11.68 6.45
C GLY A 51 28.28 -11.49 7.19
N LYS A 52 27.26 -10.89 6.56
CA LYS A 52 25.92 -10.73 7.16
C LYS A 52 25.07 -11.97 6.90
N ARG A 53 24.69 -12.66 7.97
CA ARG A 53 23.72 -13.76 7.96
C ARG A 53 22.48 -13.35 8.73
N VAL A 54 21.31 -13.69 8.21
CA VAL A 54 20.02 -13.36 8.84
C VAL A 54 19.17 -14.62 8.99
N GLU A 55 18.33 -14.63 10.01
CA GLU A 55 17.25 -15.60 10.13
C GLU A 55 16.05 -15.13 9.29
N VAL A 56 15.50 -16.04 8.47
CA VAL A 56 14.28 -15.83 7.70
C VAL A 56 13.23 -16.78 8.25
N ILE A 57 12.10 -16.22 8.67
CA ILE A 57 11.04 -16.93 9.38
C ILE A 57 9.80 -16.96 8.50
N THR A 58 9.29 -18.15 8.19
CA THR A 58 8.03 -18.29 7.44
C THR A 58 6.86 -17.93 8.35
N LYS A 59 6.11 -16.88 8.04
CA LYS A 59 4.97 -16.40 8.86
C LYS A 59 3.62 -16.72 8.24
N ALA A 60 3.57 -16.94 6.93
CA ALA A 60 2.42 -17.49 6.24
C ALA A 60 2.82 -18.21 4.96
N LEU A 61 2.05 -19.23 4.59
CA LEU A 61 2.13 -19.89 3.28
C LEU A 61 1.10 -19.30 2.29
N LYS A 62 0.12 -18.57 2.81
CA LYS A 62 -0.96 -17.92 2.08
C LYS A 62 -1.33 -16.61 2.80
N PRO A 63 -0.90 -15.43 2.29
CA PRO A 63 0.07 -15.29 1.21
C PRO A 63 1.42 -15.85 1.66
N LEU A 64 2.32 -16.14 0.72
CA LEU A 64 3.67 -16.55 1.10
C LEU A 64 4.42 -15.34 1.67
N LEU A 65 4.67 -15.36 2.99
CA LEU A 65 5.19 -14.24 3.76
C LEU A 65 6.31 -14.68 4.72
N PHE A 66 7.36 -13.87 4.74
CA PHE A 66 8.54 -14.07 5.60
C PHE A 66 8.81 -12.85 6.48
N GLU A 67 9.25 -13.10 7.70
CA GLU A 67 9.80 -12.10 8.61
C GLU A 67 11.32 -12.27 8.72
N ILE A 68 12.06 -11.15 8.72
CA ILE A 68 13.52 -11.10 8.79
C ILE A 68 13.93 -10.09 9.88
N PRO A 69 14.09 -10.53 11.15
CA PRO A 69 14.25 -9.64 12.31
C PRO A 69 15.41 -8.64 12.24
N ASP A 70 16.58 -9.08 11.77
CA ASP A 70 17.83 -8.30 11.85
C ASP A 70 18.37 -7.89 10.47
N PHE A 71 17.45 -7.46 9.58
CA PHE A 71 17.79 -7.17 8.19
C PHE A 71 18.55 -5.84 8.01
N LEU A 72 18.15 -4.79 8.72
CA LEU A 72 18.84 -3.50 8.75
C LEU A 72 19.57 -3.31 10.10
N SER A 73 20.69 -2.61 10.05
CA SER A 73 21.29 -2.01 11.26
C SER A 73 20.54 -0.74 11.67
N GLU A 74 20.74 -0.29 12.92
CA GLU A 74 20.11 0.94 13.39
C GLU A 74 20.57 2.16 12.59
N GLU A 75 21.85 2.20 12.20
CA GLU A 75 22.44 3.27 11.40
C GLU A 75 21.83 3.33 9.99
N GLU A 76 21.54 2.16 9.39
CA GLU A 76 20.86 2.09 8.09
C GLU A 76 19.43 2.63 8.18
N CYS A 77 18.71 2.30 9.25
CA CYS A 77 17.38 2.85 9.49
C CYS A 77 17.41 4.38 9.61
N ASP A 78 18.32 4.92 10.44
CA ASP A 78 18.42 6.35 10.69
C ASP A 78 18.86 7.11 9.43
N HIS A 79 19.76 6.52 8.63
CA HIS A 79 20.17 7.05 7.33
C HIS A 79 19.00 7.19 6.35
N ILE A 80 18.15 6.16 6.23
CA ILE A 80 16.97 6.20 5.35
C ILE A 80 16.00 7.31 5.78
N ILE A 81 15.72 7.42 7.08
CA ILE A 81 14.83 8.48 7.62
C ILE A 81 15.43 9.86 7.34
N LYS A 82 16.73 10.05 7.60
CA LYS A 82 17.43 11.32 7.35
C LYS A 82 17.29 11.76 5.89
N ARG A 83 17.50 10.84 4.93
CA ARG A 83 17.37 11.15 3.50
C ARG A 83 15.95 11.49 3.08
N ALA A 84 14.94 10.86 3.70
CA ALA A 84 13.53 11.18 3.43
C ALA A 84 13.15 12.60 3.91
N LEU A 85 13.78 13.07 4.99
CA LEU A 85 13.52 14.38 5.59
C LEU A 85 14.24 15.53 4.87
N ASP A 86 15.46 15.30 4.36
CA ASP A 86 16.31 16.35 3.79
C ASP A 86 16.53 16.19 2.28
N PRO A 87 15.97 17.10 1.45
CA PRO A 87 16.22 17.12 0.02
C PRO A 87 17.68 17.35 -0.38
N GLN A 88 18.48 17.98 0.49
CA GLN A 88 19.90 18.20 0.25
C GLN A 88 20.70 16.88 0.35
N GLU A 89 20.13 15.85 0.99
CA GLU A 89 20.69 14.50 1.08
C GLU A 89 20.16 13.58 -0.05
N GLY A 90 19.55 14.17 -1.09
CA GLY A 90 19.15 13.50 -2.33
C GLY A 90 17.79 12.78 -2.27
N GLY A 91 16.96 13.06 -1.28
CA GLY A 91 15.56 12.62 -1.25
C GLY A 91 14.58 13.63 -1.84
N ILE A 92 13.40 13.17 -2.27
CA ILE A 92 12.27 14.08 -2.52
C ILE A 92 11.63 14.35 -1.15
N LYS A 93 11.63 15.61 -0.69
CA LYS A 93 11.08 16.02 0.63
C LYS A 93 9.77 15.32 0.93
N LEU A 94 9.54 14.93 2.19
CA LEU A 94 8.23 14.44 2.65
C LEU A 94 7.07 15.30 2.11
N PHE A 95 6.08 14.62 1.54
CA PHE A 95 4.81 15.20 1.16
C PHE A 95 3.68 14.26 1.61
N ASP A 96 2.48 14.79 1.79
CA ASP A 96 1.33 13.97 2.13
C ASP A 96 1.07 12.97 1.00
N SER A 97 0.95 11.69 1.33
CA SER A 97 0.52 10.69 0.34
C SER A 97 -0.83 11.14 -0.23
N GLN A 98 -1.09 10.94 -1.53
CA GLN A 98 -2.34 11.31 -2.20
C GLN A 98 -3.55 10.61 -1.54
N ALA A 99 -4.05 11.26 -0.48
CA ALA A 99 -5.30 11.12 0.24
C ALA A 99 -5.27 12.22 1.34
N LYS A 100 -5.45 13.48 0.93
CA LYS A 100 -5.31 14.74 1.71
C LYS A 100 -5.26 14.57 3.26
N GLY A 101 -4.09 14.57 3.89
CA GLY A 101 -3.96 14.45 5.35
C GLY A 101 -3.86 15.80 6.06
N GLY A 102 -4.45 15.90 7.26
CA GLY A 102 -4.41 17.06 8.16
C GLY A 102 -5.58 16.97 9.15
N LEU A 103 -5.38 17.32 10.43
CA LEU A 103 -6.48 17.42 11.40
C LEU A 103 -7.43 18.53 10.96
N THR A 104 -8.39 18.19 10.11
CA THR A 104 -9.51 19.08 9.77
C THR A 104 -10.25 19.36 11.07
N SER A 105 -10.23 20.61 11.54
CA SER A 105 -10.95 20.97 12.76
C SER A 105 -12.44 20.69 12.57
N ASN A 106 -13.14 20.27 13.65
CA ASN A 106 -14.59 20.02 13.62
C ASN A 106 -15.39 21.22 13.06
N GLU A 107 -14.87 22.43 13.18
CA GLU A 107 -15.48 23.64 12.61
C GLU A 107 -15.57 23.63 11.08
N THR A 108 -14.68 22.90 10.40
CA THR A 108 -14.61 22.78 8.94
C THR A 108 -15.56 21.72 8.39
N LEU A 109 -16.07 20.82 9.24
CA LEU A 109 -16.97 19.73 8.86
C LEU A 109 -18.45 20.13 8.91
N LYS A 110 -18.79 21.37 9.26
CA LYS A 110 -20.20 21.81 9.32
C LYS A 110 -20.90 21.51 7.98
N ALA A 111 -22.09 20.90 8.06
CA ALA A 111 -22.94 20.80 6.90
C ALA A 111 -23.15 22.21 6.35
N VAL A 112 -22.72 22.42 5.09
CA VAL A 112 -23.08 23.62 4.34
C VAL A 112 -24.60 23.74 4.47
N GLY A 113 -25.15 24.94 4.71
CA GLY A 113 -26.59 25.14 5.05
C GLY A 113 -27.56 24.74 3.94
N VAL A 114 -27.66 23.43 3.67
CA VAL A 114 -28.44 22.81 2.61
C VAL A 114 -29.51 21.99 3.31
N ASN A 115 -30.76 22.32 3.00
CA ASN A 115 -31.94 21.60 3.50
C ASN A 115 -32.65 20.91 2.33
N GLY A 116 -33.31 19.79 2.62
CA GLY A 116 -34.08 19.02 1.66
C GLY A 116 -33.68 17.54 1.62
N GLN A 117 -34.27 16.83 0.65
CA GLN A 117 -34.06 15.40 0.45
C GLN A 117 -33.02 15.13 -0.64
N SER A 118 -32.19 14.11 -0.42
CA SER A 118 -31.27 13.58 -1.43
C SER A 118 -32.01 13.03 -2.64
N LEU A 119 -31.32 12.92 -3.77
CA LEU A 119 -31.88 12.27 -4.95
C LEU A 119 -31.86 10.74 -4.82
N GLY A 120 -32.74 10.06 -5.56
CA GLY A 120 -32.70 8.60 -5.68
C GLY A 120 -33.21 7.87 -4.44
N TRP A 121 -32.51 6.81 -4.02
CA TRP A 121 -32.94 5.97 -2.89
C TRP A 121 -32.61 6.62 -1.53
N LEU A 122 -31.56 7.45 -1.43
CA LEU A 122 -31.21 8.16 -0.20
C LEU A 122 -32.23 9.21 0.23
N GLY A 123 -33.05 9.72 -0.70
CA GLY A 123 -34.15 10.62 -0.39
C GLY A 123 -35.42 9.94 0.09
N ARG A 124 -35.49 8.60 0.04
CA ARG A 124 -36.71 7.82 0.30
C ARG A 124 -36.57 7.05 1.61
N TYR A 125 -37.66 7.00 2.37
CA TYR A 125 -37.74 6.29 3.65
C TYR A 125 -37.34 4.81 3.49
N GLU A 126 -37.86 4.17 2.44
CA GLU A 126 -37.58 2.77 2.10
C GLU A 126 -36.11 2.51 1.71
N GLY A 127 -35.33 3.56 1.47
CA GLY A 127 -33.89 3.44 1.27
C GLY A 127 -33.12 3.25 2.57
N TRP A 128 -33.68 3.73 3.68
CA TRP A 128 -33.08 3.76 4.99
C TRP A 128 -33.57 2.62 5.88
N ASP A 129 -34.87 2.32 5.86
CA ASP A 129 -35.49 1.16 6.50
C ASP A 129 -35.17 -0.12 5.70
N LYS A 130 -34.10 -0.82 6.09
CA LYS A 130 -33.51 -1.96 5.37
C LYS A 130 -34.28 -3.25 5.64
N ASP A 131 -34.77 -3.45 6.85
CA ASP A 131 -35.51 -4.66 7.21
C ASP A 131 -37.03 -4.52 7.03
N GLY A 132 -37.52 -3.30 6.81
CA GLY A 132 -38.90 -3.00 6.48
C GLY A 132 -39.83 -3.05 7.68
N ASP A 133 -39.30 -2.94 8.90
CA ASP A 133 -40.08 -2.99 10.14
C ASP A 133 -40.81 -1.67 10.47
N GLY A 134 -40.50 -0.60 9.73
CA GLY A 134 -41.09 0.72 9.93
C GLY A 134 -40.35 1.61 10.93
N ASN A 135 -39.13 1.25 11.35
CA ASN A 135 -38.27 2.00 12.26
C ASN A 135 -36.85 2.06 11.69
N ILE A 136 -36.35 3.25 11.37
CA ILE A 136 -34.93 3.37 10.98
C ILE A 136 -34.06 3.39 12.23
N THR A 137 -33.27 2.35 12.42
CA THR A 137 -32.34 2.18 13.54
C THR A 137 -30.97 2.79 13.27
N ILE A 138 -30.17 2.97 14.32
CA ILE A 138 -28.78 3.46 14.20
C ILE A 138 -27.94 2.50 13.34
N GLU A 139 -28.14 1.18 13.48
CA GLU A 139 -27.47 0.15 12.70
C GLU A 139 -27.73 0.28 11.20
N GLU A 140 -28.96 0.62 10.82
CA GLU A 140 -29.30 0.86 9.42
C GLU A 140 -28.65 2.13 8.89
N ILE A 141 -28.56 3.18 9.69
CA ILE A 141 -27.87 4.42 9.32
C ILE A 141 -26.37 4.17 9.13
N ILE A 142 -25.75 3.37 10.01
CA ILE A 142 -24.36 2.90 9.85
C ILE A 142 -24.22 2.14 8.53
N SER A 143 -25.15 1.23 8.23
CA SER A 143 -25.16 0.48 6.98
C SER A 143 -25.23 1.39 5.75
N ILE A 144 -26.03 2.46 5.81
CA ILE A 144 -26.13 3.46 4.74
C ILE A 144 -24.83 4.23 4.56
N ALA A 145 -24.20 4.69 5.65
CA ALA A 145 -22.90 5.37 5.58
C ALA A 145 -21.83 4.49 4.91
N HIS A 146 -21.84 3.20 5.22
CA HIS A 146 -20.97 2.21 4.57
C HIS A 146 -21.32 1.98 3.11
N LEU A 147 -22.58 1.74 2.77
CA LEU A 147 -23.02 1.48 1.40
C LEU A 147 -22.77 2.68 0.46
N THR A 148 -22.87 3.90 0.98
CA THR A 148 -22.74 5.12 0.17
C THR A 148 -21.31 5.61 0.05
N LYS A 149 -20.52 5.51 1.11
CA LYS A 149 -19.19 6.13 1.22
C LYS A 149 -18.11 5.20 1.76
N THR A 150 -18.40 3.91 1.98
CA THR A 150 -17.49 2.92 2.60
C THR A 150 -16.96 3.38 3.96
N LEU A 151 -17.77 4.14 4.69
CA LEU A 151 -17.43 4.67 6.00
C LEU A 151 -17.81 3.65 7.07
N VAL A 152 -16.83 3.30 7.91
CA VAL A 152 -17.04 2.46 9.09
C VAL A 152 -17.24 3.36 10.29
N MET A 153 -18.44 3.31 10.87
CA MET A 153 -18.90 4.22 11.93
C MET A 153 -19.39 3.43 13.13
N GLU A 154 -19.35 4.08 14.30
CA GLU A 154 -19.98 3.63 15.53
C GLU A 154 -21.13 4.57 15.89
N GLU A 155 -22.00 4.14 16.81
CA GLU A 155 -23.15 4.94 17.27
C GLU A 155 -22.81 6.40 17.59
N PRO A 156 -21.71 6.74 18.32
CA PRO A 156 -21.37 8.13 18.59
C PRO A 156 -21.14 8.98 17.34
N ASP A 157 -20.59 8.40 16.27
CA ASP A 157 -20.38 9.11 15.00
C ASP A 157 -21.73 9.47 14.36
N ILE A 158 -22.70 8.57 14.43
CA ILE A 158 -24.05 8.80 13.91
C ILE A 158 -24.72 9.96 14.66
N ARG A 159 -24.64 9.95 15.99
CA ARG A 159 -25.18 11.06 16.81
C ARG A 159 -24.49 12.39 16.49
N ASP A 160 -23.18 12.38 16.27
CA ASP A 160 -22.42 13.57 15.87
C ASP A 160 -22.82 14.08 14.48
N ILE A 161 -23.15 13.21 13.53
CA ILE A 161 -23.71 13.61 12.22
C ILE A 161 -25.01 14.39 12.43
N PHE A 162 -25.96 13.84 13.20
CA PHE A 162 -27.25 14.49 13.40
C PHE A 162 -27.15 15.79 14.19
N LYS A 163 -26.22 15.87 15.15
CA LYS A 163 -25.86 17.12 15.81
C LYS A 163 -25.27 18.14 14.82
N ALA A 164 -24.40 17.72 13.90
CA ALA A 164 -23.76 18.59 12.93
C ALA A 164 -24.70 19.11 11.84
N VAL A 165 -25.72 18.34 11.44
CA VAL A 165 -26.78 18.80 10.53
C VAL A 165 -27.91 19.57 11.22
N GLY A 166 -27.81 19.78 12.53
CA GLY A 166 -28.76 20.59 13.30
C GLY A 166 -30.05 19.86 13.67
N GLN A 167 -30.04 18.53 13.70
CA GLN A 167 -31.18 17.67 14.05
C GLN A 167 -30.82 16.68 15.18
N PRO A 168 -30.22 17.12 16.31
CA PRO A 168 -29.71 16.22 17.34
C PRO A 168 -30.78 15.35 18.02
N SER A 169 -32.03 15.81 18.08
CA SER A 169 -33.14 15.12 18.75
C SER A 169 -33.80 14.02 17.92
N ILE A 170 -33.38 13.84 16.65
CA ILE A 170 -33.96 12.85 15.74
C ILE A 170 -33.65 11.40 16.15
N LEU A 171 -32.75 11.21 17.12
CA LEU A 171 -32.34 9.91 17.66
C LEU A 171 -32.44 9.89 19.19
N ASP A 172 -33.35 10.65 19.79
CA ASP A 172 -33.52 10.68 21.25
C ASP A 172 -34.06 9.35 21.80
N ASP A 173 -34.80 8.60 20.98
CA ASP A 173 -35.34 7.26 21.28
C ASP A 173 -34.73 6.17 20.37
N ASP A 174 -33.57 6.45 19.77
CA ASP A 174 -32.76 5.55 18.94
C ASP A 174 -33.40 5.08 17.63
N ILE A 175 -34.55 5.64 17.26
CA ILE A 175 -35.32 5.27 16.07
C ILE A 175 -35.72 6.53 15.29
N ILE A 176 -35.72 6.47 13.96
CA ILE A 176 -36.33 7.50 13.11
C ILE A 176 -37.61 6.92 12.50
N THR A 177 -38.75 7.46 12.91
CA THR A 177 -40.06 7.12 12.35
C THR A 177 -40.26 7.70 10.95
N LYS A 178 -41.28 7.23 10.23
CA LYS A 178 -41.64 7.75 8.91
C LYS A 178 -42.01 9.24 8.94
N GLU A 179 -42.63 9.70 10.01
CA GLU A 179 -43.01 11.10 10.23
C GLU A 179 -41.76 11.97 10.46
N GLU A 180 -40.83 11.50 11.29
CA GLU A 180 -39.56 12.17 11.56
C GLU A 180 -38.66 12.24 10.32
N PHE A 181 -38.63 11.17 9.53
CA PHE A 181 -37.90 11.13 8.27
C PHE A 181 -38.37 12.18 7.26
N GLN A 182 -39.66 12.51 7.24
CA GLN A 182 -40.17 13.59 6.37
C GLN A 182 -39.60 14.97 6.73
N LEU A 183 -39.21 15.15 8.00
CA LEU A 183 -38.59 16.37 8.52
C LEU A 183 -37.05 16.30 8.45
N LEU A 184 -36.48 15.12 8.23
CA LEU A 184 -35.04 14.91 8.10
C LEU A 184 -34.50 15.49 6.78
N SER A 185 -33.44 16.29 6.86
CA SER A 185 -32.68 16.65 5.66
C SER A 185 -31.68 15.56 5.29
N THR A 186 -32.13 14.58 4.51
CA THR A 186 -31.23 13.53 4.00
C THR A 186 -30.10 14.08 3.12
N LEU A 187 -30.33 15.22 2.44
CA LEU A 187 -29.29 15.92 1.68
C LEU A 187 -28.18 16.50 2.58
N ALA A 188 -28.53 17.01 3.76
CA ALA A 188 -27.55 17.52 4.71
C ALA A 188 -26.67 16.37 5.22
N VAL A 189 -27.29 15.23 5.54
CA VAL A 189 -26.58 14.01 5.96
C VAL A 189 -25.64 13.52 4.85
N GLU A 190 -26.13 13.37 3.61
CA GLU A 190 -25.30 12.94 2.47
C GLU A 190 -24.08 13.84 2.27
N LYS A 191 -24.27 15.17 2.31
CA LYS A 191 -23.16 16.14 2.15
C LYS A 191 -22.17 16.11 3.31
N TYR A 192 -22.64 15.84 4.52
CA TYR A 192 -21.77 15.68 5.67
C TYR A 192 -20.92 14.41 5.54
N LEU A 193 -21.52 13.28 5.14
CA LEU A 193 -20.80 12.04 4.85
C LEU A 193 -19.76 12.21 3.74
N ASP A 194 -20.10 12.96 2.67
CA ASP A 194 -19.15 13.34 1.62
C ASP A 194 -17.95 14.11 2.18
N ASN A 195 -18.20 15.08 3.06
CA ASN A 195 -17.14 15.89 3.65
C ASN A 195 -16.24 15.03 4.55
N LEU A 196 -16.83 14.16 5.37
CA LEU A 196 -16.09 13.20 6.19
C LEU A 196 -15.16 12.33 5.34
N TRP A 197 -15.70 11.69 4.31
CA TRP A 197 -14.93 10.83 3.40
C TRP A 197 -13.77 11.60 2.73
N GLN A 198 -14.01 12.85 2.32
CA GLN A 198 -12.99 13.65 1.62
C GLN A 198 -11.92 14.23 2.54
N ASN A 199 -12.27 14.58 3.78
CA ASN A 199 -11.45 15.50 4.58
C ASN A 199 -11.10 15.00 5.98
N HIS A 200 -11.87 14.06 6.55
CA HIS A 200 -11.63 13.59 7.90
C HIS A 200 -10.57 12.48 7.93
N PRO A 201 -9.44 12.63 8.65
CA PRO A 201 -8.34 11.66 8.61
C PRO A 201 -8.72 10.22 8.96
N ARG A 202 -9.60 10.01 9.95
CA ARG A 202 -10.06 8.67 10.38
C ARG A 202 -10.80 7.89 9.27
N PHE A 203 -11.43 8.61 8.34
CA PHE A 203 -12.32 8.02 7.34
C PHE A 203 -11.67 7.85 5.97
N LYS A 204 -10.39 8.24 5.84
CA LYS A 204 -9.63 8.08 4.59
C LYS A 204 -9.14 6.65 4.47
N PRO A 205 -9.00 6.10 3.26
CA PRO A 205 -8.34 4.81 3.08
C PRO A 205 -6.89 4.79 3.58
N ARG A 206 -6.21 5.94 3.56
CA ARG A 206 -4.82 6.11 3.99
C ARG A 206 -4.60 7.49 4.58
N THR A 207 -3.87 7.53 5.70
CA THR A 207 -3.40 8.77 6.34
C THR A 207 -1.92 8.62 6.68
N SER A 208 -1.04 9.18 5.85
CA SER A 208 0.42 9.12 6.00
C SER A 208 1.14 10.22 5.22
N GLN A 209 2.42 10.42 5.53
CA GLN A 209 3.36 11.18 4.71
C GLN A 209 4.32 10.22 4.01
N GLN A 210 4.84 10.61 2.85
CA GLN A 210 5.80 9.78 2.12
C GLN A 210 6.88 10.60 1.42
N ALA A 211 8.00 9.95 1.17
CA ALA A 211 9.11 10.40 0.33
C ALA A 211 9.55 9.26 -0.59
N TRP A 212 10.27 9.61 -1.65
CA TRP A 212 10.89 8.65 -2.56
C TRP A 212 12.39 8.88 -2.62
N LEU A 213 13.16 7.80 -2.52
CA LEU A 213 14.61 7.81 -2.61
C LEU A 213 15.07 7.04 -3.84
N PHE A 214 15.96 7.68 -4.59
CA PHE A 214 16.74 7.03 -5.63
C PHE A 214 17.68 5.97 -5.02
N MET A 215 17.88 4.86 -5.75
CA MET A 215 18.58 3.66 -5.26
C MET A 215 19.92 3.40 -5.96
N GLU A 216 20.32 4.30 -6.86
CA GLU A 216 21.57 4.19 -7.62
C GLU A 216 22.78 4.24 -6.70
N GLN A 217 23.76 3.40 -7.02
CA GLN A 217 24.92 3.16 -6.17
C GLN A 217 25.77 4.42 -5.93
N TRP A 218 25.89 5.29 -6.93
CA TRP A 218 26.67 6.52 -6.81
C TRP A 218 25.94 7.61 -6.01
N LEU A 219 24.61 7.50 -5.84
CA LEU A 219 23.83 8.42 -5.02
C LEU A 219 23.84 7.98 -3.56
N ASP A 220 23.62 6.68 -3.33
CA ASP A 220 23.55 6.13 -1.98
C ASP A 220 24.05 4.68 -1.90
N PRO A 221 25.30 4.48 -1.47
CA PRO A 221 25.87 3.15 -1.27
C PRO A 221 25.09 2.30 -0.24
N THR A 222 24.47 2.93 0.77
CA THR A 222 23.72 2.25 1.82
C THR A 222 22.45 1.63 1.24
N VAL A 223 21.63 2.42 0.54
CA VAL A 223 20.41 1.92 -0.12
C VAL A 223 20.75 0.89 -1.21
N HIS A 224 21.84 1.10 -1.95
CA HIS A 224 22.32 0.10 -2.89
C HIS A 224 22.68 -1.23 -2.20
N ASN A 225 23.39 -1.21 -1.07
CA ASN A 225 23.73 -2.42 -0.33
C ASN A 225 22.49 -3.16 0.19
N ILE A 226 21.43 -2.44 0.57
CA ILE A 226 20.12 -3.02 0.95
C ILE A 226 19.50 -3.76 -0.24
N ARG A 227 19.52 -3.15 -1.44
CA ARG A 227 19.05 -3.78 -2.68
C ARG A 227 19.86 -5.03 -3.03
N GLU A 228 21.18 -5.02 -2.83
CA GLU A 228 22.05 -6.18 -3.02
C GLU A 228 21.75 -7.33 -2.05
N ARG A 229 21.46 -7.02 -0.78
CA ARG A 229 20.98 -8.02 0.18
C ARG A 229 19.66 -8.63 -0.29
N LEU A 230 18.76 -7.84 -0.86
CA LEU A 230 17.48 -8.34 -1.38
C LEU A 230 17.67 -9.28 -2.59
N VAL A 231 18.67 -9.07 -3.45
CA VAL A 231 19.01 -10.02 -4.52
C VAL A 231 19.33 -11.40 -3.93
N ARG A 232 20.21 -11.45 -2.92
CA ARG A 232 20.58 -12.71 -2.25
C ARG A 232 19.43 -13.31 -1.45
N LEU A 233 18.64 -12.48 -0.77
CA LEU A 233 17.50 -12.89 0.03
C LEU A 233 16.36 -13.45 -0.83
N SER A 234 16.01 -12.82 -1.94
CA SER A 234 14.89 -13.28 -2.77
C SER A 234 15.29 -14.39 -3.74
N GLY A 235 16.56 -14.41 -4.15
CA GLY A 235 17.05 -15.25 -5.24
C GLY A 235 16.58 -14.79 -6.62
N LEU A 236 15.92 -13.63 -6.74
CA LEU A 236 15.41 -13.12 -8.00
C LEU A 236 16.56 -12.71 -8.93
N PRO A 237 16.35 -12.76 -10.26
CA PRO A 237 17.30 -12.19 -11.20
C PRO A 237 17.60 -10.73 -10.84
N ARG A 238 18.88 -10.33 -10.91
CA ARG A 238 19.32 -9.00 -10.49
C ARG A 238 18.61 -7.91 -11.29
N GLU A 239 18.40 -8.12 -12.59
CA GLU A 239 17.68 -7.23 -13.49
C GLU A 239 16.25 -6.94 -12.99
N ILE A 240 15.58 -7.92 -12.38
CA ILE A 240 14.23 -7.76 -11.82
C ILE A 240 14.28 -6.90 -10.56
N ILE A 241 15.26 -7.12 -9.68
CA ILE A 241 15.45 -6.27 -8.49
C ILE A 241 15.83 -4.84 -8.87
N TYR A 242 16.70 -4.65 -9.87
CA TYR A 242 17.12 -3.33 -10.36
C TYR A 242 16.02 -2.63 -11.17
N GLY A 243 15.09 -3.38 -11.73
CA GLY A 243 13.90 -2.88 -12.40
C GLY A 243 12.74 -2.56 -11.44
N GLY A 244 12.92 -2.71 -10.13
CA GLY A 244 11.92 -2.31 -9.14
C GLY A 244 11.73 -0.79 -9.04
N GLU A 245 10.61 -0.38 -8.44
CA GLU A 245 10.30 1.04 -8.21
C GLU A 245 11.31 1.69 -7.25
N MET A 246 11.33 3.02 -7.22
CA MET A 246 12.11 3.78 -6.23
C MET A 246 11.76 3.36 -4.79
N LEU A 247 12.72 3.53 -3.88
CA LEU A 247 12.51 3.23 -2.47
C LEU A 247 11.51 4.22 -1.87
N GLN A 248 10.36 3.75 -1.44
CA GLN A 248 9.38 4.58 -0.74
C GLN A 248 9.73 4.62 0.75
N VAL A 249 9.67 5.80 1.37
CA VAL A 249 9.73 5.96 2.83
C VAL A 249 8.41 6.56 3.28
N VAL A 250 7.78 5.97 4.30
CA VAL A 250 6.45 6.37 4.78
C VAL A 250 6.51 6.65 6.27
N HIS A 251 5.88 7.76 6.66
CA HIS A 251 5.77 8.21 8.04
C HIS A 251 4.29 8.28 8.44
N TYR A 252 3.95 7.61 9.53
CA TYR A 252 2.64 7.65 10.17
C TYR A 252 2.77 8.26 11.57
N THR A 253 2.03 9.32 11.82
CA THR A 253 1.82 9.88 13.16
C THR A 253 0.66 9.17 13.86
N THR A 254 0.35 9.55 15.10
CA THR A 254 -0.83 9.07 15.83
C THR A 254 -2.11 9.13 14.98
N ASN A 255 -2.88 8.04 14.98
CA ASN A 255 -4.05 7.77 14.12
C ASN A 255 -3.76 7.60 12.63
N GLY A 256 -2.50 7.66 12.20
CA GLY A 256 -2.09 7.32 10.85
C GLY A 256 -2.28 5.83 10.58
N HIS A 257 -2.77 5.50 9.39
CA HIS A 257 -3.13 4.15 8.99
C HIS A 257 -3.15 3.98 7.47
N TYR A 258 -3.30 2.73 7.03
CA TYR A 258 -3.62 2.38 5.66
C TYR A 258 -4.49 1.13 5.68
N HIS A 259 -5.76 1.25 5.30
CA HIS A 259 -6.70 0.14 5.26
C HIS A 259 -6.26 -0.96 4.27
N ALA A 260 -6.87 -2.13 4.39
CA ALA A 260 -6.45 -3.32 3.67
C ALA A 260 -6.49 -3.10 2.14
N HIS A 261 -5.42 -3.44 1.43
CA HIS A 261 -5.28 -3.26 0.00
C HIS A 261 -4.32 -4.30 -0.59
N HIS A 262 -4.30 -4.37 -1.91
CA HIS A 262 -3.27 -5.05 -2.67
C HIS A 262 -2.25 -4.04 -3.17
N ASP A 263 -0.99 -4.44 -3.22
CA ASP A 263 0.06 -3.60 -3.79
C ASP A 263 0.03 -3.59 -5.32
N SER A 264 -0.50 -4.63 -5.95
CA SER A 264 -0.68 -4.75 -7.40
C SER A 264 -2.13 -4.59 -7.79
N GLU A 265 -2.35 -4.18 -9.05
CA GLU A 265 -3.67 -4.04 -9.63
C GLU A 265 -3.96 -5.19 -10.61
N THR A 266 -5.16 -5.73 -10.52
CA THR A 266 -5.72 -6.64 -11.53
C THR A 266 -6.69 -5.87 -12.41
N HIS A 267 -6.60 -6.05 -13.72
CA HIS A 267 -7.56 -5.47 -14.66
C HIS A 267 -8.33 -6.58 -15.36
N LEU A 268 -9.62 -6.36 -15.61
CA LEU A 268 -10.48 -7.29 -16.37
C LEU A 268 -10.08 -7.41 -17.85
N SER A 269 -9.15 -6.57 -18.31
CA SER A 269 -8.72 -6.49 -19.71
C SER A 269 -7.25 -6.86 -19.79
N ASP A 270 -6.96 -7.99 -20.42
CA ASP A 270 -5.58 -8.50 -20.60
C ASP A 270 -4.67 -7.54 -21.37
N HIS A 271 -5.25 -6.59 -22.10
CA HIS A 271 -4.53 -5.62 -22.93
C HIS A 271 -3.98 -4.42 -22.14
N VAL A 272 -4.37 -4.23 -20.87
CA VAL A 272 -3.83 -3.13 -20.05
C VAL A 272 -2.40 -3.47 -19.63
N PRO A 273 -1.40 -2.66 -20.06
CA PRO A 273 0.01 -2.96 -19.82
C PRO A 273 0.41 -2.65 -18.38
N CYS A 274 1.51 -3.26 -17.93
CA CYS A 274 2.15 -2.91 -16.68
C CYS A 274 2.81 -1.53 -16.78
N CYS A 275 2.56 -0.64 -15.80
CA CYS A 275 3.09 0.73 -15.82
C CYS A 275 4.64 0.77 -15.88
N HIS A 276 5.31 -0.22 -15.28
CA HIS A 276 6.77 -0.29 -15.33
C HIS A 276 7.31 -0.64 -16.71
N GLN A 277 6.51 -1.12 -17.66
CA GLN A 277 6.95 -1.52 -19.00
C GLN A 277 6.52 -0.51 -20.08
N TYR A 278 6.20 0.72 -19.69
CA TYR A 278 5.58 1.69 -20.58
C TYR A 278 6.06 3.12 -20.30
N SER A 279 6.56 3.83 -21.32
CA SER A 279 7.01 5.22 -21.19
C SER A 279 6.25 6.17 -22.13
N GLY A 280 5.65 7.21 -21.52
CA GLY A 280 5.43 8.55 -22.09
C GLY A 280 4.52 8.72 -23.32
N ASP A 281 4.91 8.19 -24.49
CA ASP A 281 4.37 8.65 -25.78
C ASP A 281 3.08 7.95 -26.23
N THR A 282 2.69 6.86 -25.57
CA THR A 282 1.59 6.00 -26.02
C THR A 282 0.38 6.02 -25.07
N LEU A 283 0.43 6.80 -23.99
CA LEU A 283 -0.74 7.13 -23.15
C LEU A 283 -1.82 7.91 -23.95
N GLY A 284 -1.48 8.40 -25.15
CA GLY A 284 -2.40 9.10 -26.05
C GLY A 284 -3.46 8.24 -26.73
N SER A 285 -3.43 6.90 -26.59
CA SER A 285 -4.43 6.02 -27.23
C SER A 285 -5.39 5.33 -26.25
N THR A 286 -4.99 5.07 -24.99
CA THR A 286 -5.88 4.47 -23.96
C THR A 286 -5.77 5.03 -22.54
N GLY A 287 -4.81 5.91 -22.23
CA GLY A 287 -4.77 6.59 -20.92
C GLY A 287 -4.35 5.75 -19.69
N GLU A 288 -4.47 4.42 -19.73
CA GLU A 288 -4.48 3.57 -18.53
C GLU A 288 -3.38 2.48 -18.55
N CYS A 289 -2.70 2.29 -17.41
CA CYS A 289 -1.77 1.19 -17.13
C CYS A 289 -2.06 0.64 -15.73
N LYS A 290 -1.59 -0.58 -15.41
CA LYS A 290 -1.79 -1.21 -14.10
C LYS A 290 -0.48 -1.41 -13.32
N LEU A 291 -0.55 -1.33 -11.99
CA LEU A 291 0.59 -1.64 -11.12
C LEU A 291 0.87 -3.15 -11.09
N CYS A 292 2.09 -3.55 -11.45
CA CYS A 292 2.52 -4.94 -11.57
C CYS A 292 3.72 -5.24 -10.67
N ARG A 293 3.48 -5.39 -9.38
CA ARG A 293 4.49 -5.61 -8.34
C ARG A 293 4.48 -7.07 -7.91
N PHE A 294 5.47 -7.84 -8.34
CA PHE A 294 5.55 -9.27 -8.03
C PHE A 294 5.78 -9.53 -6.54
N LEU A 295 6.62 -8.71 -5.91
CA LEU A 295 7.06 -8.87 -4.52
C LEU A 295 7.11 -7.51 -3.83
N THR A 296 6.69 -7.49 -2.57
CA THR A 296 6.86 -6.33 -1.69
C THR A 296 7.86 -6.68 -0.60
N PHE A 297 8.84 -5.80 -0.42
CA PHE A 297 9.81 -5.87 0.65
C PHE A 297 9.70 -4.62 1.52
N MET A 298 9.12 -4.79 2.70
CA MET A 298 8.86 -3.71 3.65
C MET A 298 9.85 -3.79 4.82
N MET A 299 10.38 -2.65 5.24
CA MET A 299 11.34 -2.52 6.34
C MET A 299 10.80 -1.56 7.39
N TYR A 300 10.87 -1.94 8.66
CA TYR A 300 10.56 -1.08 9.80
C TYR A 300 11.80 -0.27 10.19
N LEU A 301 11.68 1.06 10.20
CA LEU A 301 12.80 1.97 10.44
C LEU A 301 12.87 2.47 11.89
N ASN A 302 11.82 2.24 12.68
CA ASN A 302 11.81 2.52 14.11
C ASN A 302 10.95 1.52 14.89
N ASP A 303 11.11 1.52 16.21
CA ASP A 303 10.15 0.91 17.13
C ASP A 303 8.93 1.83 17.28
N VAL A 304 7.74 1.25 17.39
CA VAL A 304 6.49 1.98 17.63
C VAL A 304 6.03 1.68 19.05
N GLU A 305 5.62 2.70 19.78
CA GLU A 305 5.21 2.56 21.19
C GLU A 305 3.93 1.72 21.35
N ASP A 306 2.87 2.06 20.61
CA ASP A 306 1.66 1.25 20.55
C ASP A 306 0.95 1.37 19.19
N GLY A 307 0.31 0.29 18.76
CA GLY A 307 -0.31 0.16 17.44
C GLY A 307 0.68 -0.03 16.29
N GLY A 308 0.32 0.44 15.10
CA GLY A 308 1.20 0.48 13.92
C GLY A 308 1.59 -0.88 13.33
N GLN A 309 0.89 -1.97 13.68
CA GLN A 309 1.14 -3.29 13.09
C GLN A 309 0.84 -3.29 11.59
N THR A 310 1.45 -4.22 10.86
CA THR A 310 1.02 -4.56 9.50
C THR A 310 0.16 -5.82 9.57
N ALA A 311 -1.11 -5.69 9.18
CA ALA A 311 -2.10 -6.76 9.26
C ALA A 311 -2.33 -7.40 7.89
N PHE A 312 -2.49 -8.72 7.87
CA PHE A 312 -2.92 -9.53 6.74
C PHE A 312 -4.25 -10.19 7.10
N PRO A 313 -5.39 -9.53 6.81
CA PRO A 313 -6.68 -9.93 7.37
C PRO A 313 -7.16 -11.31 6.93
N MET A 314 -6.73 -11.73 5.75
CA MET A 314 -7.12 -13.00 5.11
C MET A 314 -6.00 -14.04 5.12
N ALA A 315 -4.91 -13.83 5.86
CA ALA A 315 -3.85 -14.83 5.94
C ALA A 315 -4.40 -16.19 6.41
N HIS A 316 -3.93 -17.27 5.80
CA HIS A 316 -4.29 -18.66 6.07
C HIS A 316 -5.74 -19.07 5.76
N GLU A 317 -6.57 -18.18 5.22
CA GLU A 317 -7.94 -18.54 4.84
C GLU A 317 -7.96 -19.57 3.71
N GLU A 318 -8.94 -20.48 3.74
CA GLU A 318 -9.10 -21.47 2.67
C GLU A 318 -9.65 -20.80 1.41
N VAL A 319 -10.68 -19.97 1.59
CA VAL A 319 -11.43 -19.28 0.53
C VAL A 319 -11.27 -17.78 0.71
N PHE A 320 -11.05 -17.08 -0.41
CA PHE A 320 -11.08 -15.63 -0.43
C PHE A 320 -12.49 -15.17 -0.78
N ASP A 321 -13.24 -14.75 0.23
CA ASP A 321 -14.61 -14.26 0.10
C ASP A 321 -14.65 -12.75 0.32
N THR A 322 -14.93 -11.99 -0.73
CA THR A 322 -14.98 -10.52 -0.68
C THR A 322 -16.09 -10.00 0.22
N ASP A 323 -17.19 -10.75 0.37
CA ASP A 323 -18.32 -10.36 1.20
C ASP A 323 -17.97 -10.46 2.68
N GLN A 324 -17.09 -11.41 3.06
CA GLN A 324 -16.55 -11.52 4.42
C GLN A 324 -15.56 -10.41 4.79
N ILE A 325 -14.94 -9.77 3.79
CA ILE A 325 -13.94 -8.71 4.01
C ILE A 325 -14.61 -7.37 4.31
N ARG A 326 -15.74 -7.07 3.66
CA ARG A 326 -16.39 -5.75 3.66
C ARG A 326 -17.79 -5.75 4.30
N GLN A 327 -18.04 -6.63 5.27
CA GLN A 327 -19.38 -6.85 5.83
C GLN A 327 -20.06 -5.55 6.30
N HIS A 328 -20.93 -5.00 5.44
CA HIS A 328 -22.08 -4.11 5.67
C HIS A 328 -22.01 -3.12 6.84
N GLY A 329 -20.89 -2.42 7.02
CA GLY A 329 -20.78 -1.26 7.91
C GLY A 329 -20.57 -1.57 9.39
N ASN A 330 -20.47 -2.85 9.78
CA ASN A 330 -20.20 -3.17 11.17
C ASN A 330 -18.69 -3.10 11.47
N ALA A 331 -18.27 -2.07 12.20
CA ALA A 331 -16.88 -1.88 12.63
C ALA A 331 -16.28 -3.09 13.37
N SER A 332 -17.11 -3.90 14.03
CA SER A 332 -16.63 -5.07 14.78
C SER A 332 -16.27 -6.27 13.90
N THR A 333 -16.75 -6.33 12.66
CA THR A 333 -16.53 -7.47 11.72
C THR A 333 -15.84 -7.07 10.42
N ASP A 334 -15.72 -5.77 10.12
CA ASP A 334 -15.03 -5.29 8.93
C ASP A 334 -13.51 -5.57 9.01
N LYS A 335 -13.03 -6.50 8.18
CA LYS A 335 -11.62 -6.87 8.07
C LYS A 335 -10.82 -5.95 7.14
N TYR A 336 -11.50 -5.10 6.35
CA TYR A 336 -10.89 -4.15 5.43
C TYR A 336 -10.42 -2.87 6.15
N ASN A 337 -11.26 -2.29 7.01
CA ASN A 337 -10.92 -1.09 7.77
C ASN A 337 -10.01 -1.46 8.95
N LEU A 338 -8.71 -1.25 8.79
CA LEU A 338 -7.72 -1.64 9.80
C LEU A 338 -7.64 -0.76 11.05
N SER A 339 -8.41 0.33 11.13
CA SER A 339 -8.57 1.05 12.40
C SER A 339 -9.35 0.19 13.41
N TYR A 340 -10.24 -0.68 12.91
CA TYR A 340 -11.02 -1.63 13.72
C TYR A 340 -10.64 -3.09 13.49
N GLY A 341 -10.53 -3.47 12.22
CA GLY A 341 -10.30 -4.81 11.72
C GLY A 341 -8.95 -5.40 12.12
N CYS A 342 -7.99 -4.58 12.54
CA CYS A 342 -6.68 -5.06 12.97
C CYS A 342 -6.77 -6.09 14.12
N LYS A 343 -7.75 -5.95 15.01
CA LYS A 343 -7.97 -6.87 16.15
C LYS A 343 -8.50 -8.25 15.74
N ILE A 344 -9.12 -8.34 14.56
CA ILE A 344 -9.71 -9.56 13.99
C ILE A 344 -8.96 -10.04 12.74
N ALA A 345 -7.81 -9.43 12.42
CA ALA A 345 -6.97 -9.86 11.33
C ALA A 345 -6.29 -11.19 11.68
N ASN A 346 -6.23 -12.10 10.70
CA ASN A 346 -5.70 -13.45 10.93
C ASN A 346 -4.20 -13.48 11.23
N LEU A 347 -3.44 -12.53 10.68
CA LEU A 347 -2.03 -12.36 10.94
C LEU A 347 -1.70 -10.89 11.12
N VAL A 348 -0.90 -10.57 12.15
CA VAL A 348 -0.36 -9.24 12.39
C VAL A 348 1.14 -9.32 12.64
N VAL A 349 1.88 -8.43 11.98
CA VAL A 349 3.33 -8.28 12.16
C VAL A 349 3.58 -6.99 12.92
N LYS A 350 4.18 -7.11 14.11
CA LYS A 350 4.51 -5.94 14.94
C LYS A 350 5.72 -5.19 14.39
N PRO A 351 5.73 -3.84 14.42
CA PRO A 351 6.89 -3.05 14.05
C PRO A 351 8.03 -3.28 15.04
N LYS A 352 9.25 -3.39 14.50
CA LYS A 352 10.50 -3.44 15.27
C LYS A 352 11.61 -2.85 14.41
N LYS A 353 12.36 -1.87 14.91
CA LYS A 353 13.47 -1.24 14.17
C LYS A 353 14.42 -2.32 13.64
N GLY A 354 14.81 -2.21 12.38
CA GLY A 354 15.74 -3.16 11.76
C GLY A 354 15.06 -4.33 11.04
N LYS A 355 13.81 -4.63 11.39
CA LYS A 355 13.07 -5.78 10.87
C LYS A 355 12.53 -5.55 9.47
N ALA A 356 12.67 -6.54 8.61
CA ALA A 356 12.03 -6.57 7.31
C ALA A 356 10.94 -7.66 7.22
N VAL A 357 10.01 -7.45 6.30
CA VAL A 357 8.94 -8.38 5.93
C VAL A 357 8.92 -8.47 4.42
N LEU A 358 8.84 -9.70 3.91
CA LEU A 358 8.80 -10.00 2.48
C LEU A 358 7.54 -10.81 2.19
N TRP A 359 6.76 -10.41 1.19
CA TRP A 359 5.69 -11.26 0.68
C TRP A 359 5.56 -11.15 -0.84
N TYR A 360 4.97 -12.18 -1.44
CA TYR A 360 4.69 -12.22 -2.86
C TYR A 360 3.24 -11.76 -3.10
N ASN A 361 3.05 -10.77 -3.97
CA ASN A 361 1.71 -10.32 -4.36
C ASN A 361 1.13 -11.16 -5.50
N HIS A 362 1.99 -11.85 -6.26
CA HIS A 362 1.58 -12.71 -7.37
C HIS A 362 2.12 -14.13 -7.20
N LEU A 363 1.40 -15.07 -7.79
CA LEU A 363 1.88 -16.42 -8.05
C LEU A 363 2.86 -16.41 -9.22
N VAL A 364 3.61 -17.51 -9.38
CA VAL A 364 4.42 -17.76 -10.58
C VAL A 364 3.61 -18.64 -11.52
N ASN A 365 3.53 -18.24 -12.79
CA ASN A 365 2.93 -19.07 -13.82
C ASN A 365 3.87 -20.25 -14.11
N GLN A 366 3.36 -21.47 -13.90
CA GLN A 366 4.16 -22.70 -14.03
C GLN A 366 4.54 -23.02 -15.49
N THR A 367 3.87 -22.43 -16.47
CA THR A 367 4.11 -22.70 -17.89
C THR A 367 5.32 -21.93 -18.42
N ASP A 368 5.43 -20.65 -18.06
CA ASP A 368 6.47 -19.75 -18.57
C ASP A 368 7.49 -19.31 -17.49
N GLY A 369 7.22 -19.57 -16.21
CA GLY A 369 8.09 -19.20 -15.08
C GLY A 369 8.08 -17.71 -14.75
N TRP A 370 7.08 -16.96 -15.24
CA TRP A 370 6.96 -15.51 -15.05
C TRP A 370 5.79 -15.16 -14.12
N MET A 371 5.51 -13.87 -13.98
CA MET A 371 4.46 -13.38 -13.09
C MET A 371 3.11 -13.98 -13.52
N GLY A 372 2.40 -14.58 -12.57
CA GLY A 372 1.07 -15.16 -12.74
C GLY A 372 -0.02 -14.29 -12.12
N GLU A 373 -1.10 -14.94 -11.71
CA GLU A 373 -2.25 -14.29 -11.07
C GLU A 373 -1.86 -13.59 -9.77
N LEU A 374 -2.61 -12.53 -9.43
CA LEU A 374 -2.52 -11.88 -8.13
C LEU A 374 -2.91 -12.91 -7.05
N ASP A 375 -2.12 -13.01 -5.99
CA ASP A 375 -2.46 -13.77 -4.79
C ASP A 375 -3.45 -12.93 -3.96
N PRO A 376 -4.75 -13.27 -3.92
CA PRO A 376 -5.74 -12.47 -3.20
C PRO A 376 -5.52 -12.49 -1.67
N PHE A 377 -4.74 -13.44 -1.15
CA PHE A 377 -4.43 -13.47 0.28
C PHE A 377 -3.32 -12.47 0.63
N SER A 378 -2.66 -11.84 -0.36
CA SER A 378 -1.72 -10.73 -0.16
C SER A 378 -2.38 -9.43 0.34
N LEU A 379 -3.70 -9.42 0.53
CA LEU A 379 -4.44 -8.31 1.11
C LEU A 379 -3.86 -7.95 2.48
N HIS A 380 -3.41 -6.70 2.62
CA HIS A 380 -2.73 -6.24 3.82
C HIS A 380 -2.90 -4.75 4.05
N GLY A 381 -2.53 -4.25 5.21
CA GLY A 381 -2.42 -2.82 5.45
C GLY A 381 -1.80 -2.46 6.80
N GLY A 382 -1.75 -1.17 7.09
CA GLY A 382 -1.21 -0.64 8.34
C GLY A 382 -2.32 -0.30 9.33
N CYS A 383 -2.28 -0.93 10.50
CA CYS A 383 -3.14 -0.58 11.63
C CYS A 383 -2.79 0.82 12.18
N ASP A 384 -3.74 1.44 12.87
CA ASP A 384 -3.57 2.74 13.50
C ASP A 384 -2.34 2.77 14.42
N VAL A 385 -1.55 3.84 14.31
CA VAL A 385 -0.55 4.18 15.33
C VAL A 385 -1.28 4.79 16.53
N LYS A 386 -1.23 4.14 17.68
CA LYS A 386 -1.94 4.59 18.89
C LYS A 386 -1.10 5.54 19.73
N SER A 387 0.21 5.28 19.83
CA SER A 387 1.18 6.18 20.46
C SER A 387 2.53 6.15 19.73
N GLY A 388 3.25 7.26 19.77
CA GLY A 388 4.50 7.47 19.04
C GLY A 388 4.29 7.73 17.54
N GLU A 389 5.25 7.27 16.75
CA GLU A 389 5.28 7.41 15.29
C GLU A 389 5.79 6.10 14.65
N LYS A 390 5.39 5.85 13.40
CA LYS A 390 5.85 4.69 12.62
C LYS A 390 6.53 5.16 11.34
N TRP A 391 7.76 4.70 11.16
CA TRP A 391 8.53 4.84 9.95
C TRP A 391 8.73 3.49 9.29
N ILE A 392 8.34 3.38 8.02
CA ILE A 392 8.61 2.20 7.20
C ILE A 392 9.23 2.60 5.87
N SER A 393 9.84 1.63 5.21
CA SER A 393 10.25 1.77 3.82
C SER A 393 9.80 0.57 3.00
N ASN A 394 9.26 0.83 1.80
CA ASN A 394 8.79 -0.19 0.88
C ASN A 394 9.69 -0.21 -0.37
N MET A 395 10.15 -1.41 -0.73
CA MET A 395 10.71 -1.71 -2.05
C MET A 395 9.72 -2.60 -2.79
N TRP A 396 9.13 -2.05 -3.86
CA TRP A 396 8.27 -2.82 -4.75
C TRP A 396 9.06 -3.35 -5.93
N ILE A 397 9.09 -4.68 -6.04
CA ILE A 397 9.79 -5.37 -7.12
C ILE A 397 8.78 -5.70 -8.20
N THR A 398 8.89 -5.01 -9.32
CA THR A 398 8.03 -5.21 -10.48
C THR A 398 8.57 -6.34 -11.36
N ALA A 399 7.67 -7.11 -11.97
CA ALA A 399 8.04 -8.14 -12.94
C ALA A 399 7.10 -8.11 -14.15
N PRO A 400 7.54 -8.58 -15.32
CA PRO A 400 6.67 -8.74 -16.48
C PRO A 400 5.83 -10.02 -16.38
N PHE A 401 4.68 -10.02 -17.06
CA PHE A 401 4.02 -11.27 -17.46
C PHE A 401 4.82 -11.92 -18.61
N GLY A 402 4.70 -13.24 -18.79
CA GLY A 402 5.50 -13.98 -19.80
C GLY A 402 5.42 -13.42 -21.22
N LYS A 403 4.28 -12.84 -21.62
CA LYS A 403 4.09 -12.22 -22.94
C LYS A 403 4.86 -10.91 -23.13
N ASP A 404 5.23 -10.23 -22.04
CA ASP A 404 5.79 -8.88 -22.04
C ASP A 404 7.29 -8.86 -21.67
N ILE A 405 7.95 -10.04 -21.57
CA ILE A 405 9.34 -10.17 -21.09
C ILE A 405 10.38 -9.40 -21.90
N GLN A 406 10.08 -9.10 -23.17
CA GLN A 406 11.00 -8.38 -24.05
C GLN A 406 11.09 -6.89 -23.71
N THR A 407 10.12 -6.37 -22.95
CA THR A 407 10.08 -4.97 -22.57
C THR A 407 10.66 -4.80 -21.17
N PRO A 408 11.86 -4.21 -21.02
CA PRO A 408 12.45 -4.00 -19.70
C PRO A 408 11.65 -2.99 -18.88
N SER A 409 11.81 -3.03 -17.56
CA SER A 409 11.27 -1.99 -16.68
C SER A 409 11.88 -0.63 -16.99
N ILE A 410 11.07 0.43 -16.99
CA ILE A 410 11.49 1.83 -17.09
C ILE A 410 12.30 2.29 -15.87
N PHE A 411 12.18 1.58 -14.74
CA PHE A 411 12.99 1.84 -13.55
C PHE A 411 14.40 1.23 -13.64
N LEU A 412 14.65 0.35 -14.62
CA LEU A 412 15.95 -0.28 -14.80
C LEU A 412 16.98 0.73 -15.35
N ASN A 413 17.75 1.34 -14.45
CA ASN A 413 18.89 2.16 -14.80
C ASN A 413 20.05 1.26 -15.29
N ARG A 414 20.22 1.14 -16.62
CA ARG A 414 21.23 0.27 -17.23
C ARG A 414 22.67 0.59 -16.82
N LYS A 415 23.00 1.85 -16.50
CA LYS A 415 24.35 2.23 -16.08
C LYS A 415 24.63 1.72 -14.67
N ASP A 416 23.70 1.94 -13.76
CA ASP A 416 23.75 1.45 -12.37
C ASP A 416 23.81 -0.08 -12.32
N PHE A 417 22.96 -0.75 -13.09
CA PHE A 417 22.93 -2.20 -13.20
C PHE A 417 24.28 -2.78 -13.68
N LYS A 418 24.87 -2.23 -14.75
CA LYS A 418 26.17 -2.70 -15.26
C LYS A 418 27.29 -2.54 -14.23
N MET A 419 27.33 -1.41 -13.51
CA MET A 419 28.30 -1.17 -12.45
C MET A 419 28.17 -2.20 -11.31
N ALA A 420 26.94 -2.56 -10.95
CA ALA A 420 26.68 -3.57 -9.93
C ALA A 420 27.14 -4.97 -10.38
N GLU A 421 26.85 -5.34 -11.63
CA GLU A 421 27.27 -6.61 -12.23
C GLU A 421 28.79 -6.75 -12.30
N GLU A 422 29.51 -5.68 -12.64
CA GLU A 422 30.97 -5.66 -12.65
C GLU A 422 31.53 -5.90 -11.24
N LYS A 423 31.01 -5.19 -10.23
CA LYS A 423 31.41 -5.36 -8.83
C LYS A 423 31.12 -6.77 -8.31
N PHE A 424 29.98 -7.34 -8.66
CA PHE A 424 29.62 -8.71 -8.29
C PHE A 424 30.61 -9.73 -8.88
N LYS A 425 30.95 -9.60 -10.17
CA LYS A 425 31.95 -10.47 -10.84
C LYS A 425 33.32 -10.35 -10.21
N GLU A 426 33.73 -9.15 -9.80
CA GLU A 426 35.00 -8.94 -9.09
C GLU A 426 35.02 -9.59 -7.70
N GLN A 427 33.91 -9.49 -6.95
CA GLN A 427 33.78 -10.12 -5.63
C GLN A 427 33.84 -11.64 -5.73
N ASN A 428 33.09 -12.27 -6.65
CA ASN A 428 33.11 -13.73 -6.83
C ASN A 428 34.51 -14.23 -7.18
N LYS A 429 35.24 -13.54 -8.07
CA LYS A 429 36.62 -13.90 -8.40
C LYS A 429 37.56 -13.83 -7.20
N LYS A 430 37.34 -12.91 -6.26
CA LYS A 430 38.12 -12.82 -5.01
C LYS A 430 37.79 -13.96 -4.07
N GLU A 431 36.50 -14.29 -3.91
CA GLU A 431 36.06 -15.40 -3.07
C GLU A 431 36.53 -16.75 -3.59
N GLU A 432 36.53 -16.97 -4.91
CA GLU A 432 37.07 -18.17 -5.55
C GLU A 432 38.59 -18.33 -5.29
N ARG A 433 39.37 -17.26 -5.50
CA ARG A 433 40.81 -17.27 -5.20
C ARG A 433 41.12 -17.56 -3.73
N GLN A 434 40.33 -17.00 -2.81
CA GLN A 434 40.50 -17.26 -1.37
C GLN A 434 40.17 -18.72 -1.00
N LYS A 435 39.25 -19.37 -1.73
CA LYS A 435 38.95 -20.80 -1.55
C LYS A 435 40.00 -21.72 -2.17
N GLU A 436 40.73 -21.27 -3.19
CA GLU A 436 41.84 -22.02 -3.80
C GLU A 436 43.15 -21.92 -2.98
N GLU A 437 43.27 -20.89 -2.13
CA GLU A 437 44.43 -20.66 -1.25
C GLU A 437 44.31 -21.34 0.14
N LEU A 438 43.13 -21.88 0.47
CA LEU A 438 42.81 -22.65 1.68
C LEU A 438 42.79 -24.16 1.40
#